data_AF-A0ABD3MK97-F1
#
_entry.id   AF-A0ABD3MK97-F1
#
_cell.length_a   1.000
_cell.length_b   1.000
_cell.length_c   1.000
_cell.angle_alpha   90.00
_cell.angle_beta   90.00
_cell.angle_gamma   90.00
#
_symmetry.space_group_name_H-M   'P 1'
#
loop_
_entity.id
_entity.type
_entity.pdbx_description
1 polymer ?
#
loop_
_entity_poly.entity_id
_entity_poly.type
_entity_poly.pdbx_seq_one_letter_code
_entity_poly.pdbx_strand_id
1 'polypeptide(L)'
;MRRCAVGLCSSFISATRVSFAPVAKPSLSTFSAFNNLCGSSSAPQSSTSLPPSMAQLWLQLTAQLEEKIKLEDERYRKASERSWEINAALVRCDMARDASGFTSNGANTRSKEDDDLDKLVRDTVLCPEMYNNIVHDGSASPGKIKVHPRAPRLGSIGHKMEDYARYKAFRHFLSDGKLLSPNASCFFIEENGIQRNVLTDEEYLGGACIGLCHDLAKYVVTRASIAVEDVSAVPFIKRSRDAVLLILEELLQYDFRNGPMRRRYDSTKYALKTIETVLYELSVAGAVGGHKSLICSENNLHNGGPPKKTKVDEEYKGGTEDVTMQEGGDGSSIIPGKEISEIRERMDHRDQQREILIKTCRDGQKAAKQAIFAMHRGDVKSASKLLNECENCVNNQLLPILDEEPSLRYGSFSGLLEEYVEGLLFYTWLQSDDISGEKRSASGRILLPDEIPLKISTEDYLGGLCDLTGEIGRYAVARGTVRDKESVKLCLDSNKSIYMTLKMLGKLPPNINKKLGMVTNSMEKLERLLYEQSLMIMTGRKEFTTGVEENSGIGDETEDLYCTFLS
;
A
#
# COMPACT_ATOMS: atom_id res chain seq x y z
N MET A 1 -53.93 -2.88 -19.32
CA MET A 1 -54.41 -3.81 -20.36
C MET A 1 -53.35 -3.96 -21.43
N ARG A 2 -53.12 -5.21 -21.91
CA ARG A 2 -52.19 -5.70 -22.97
C ARG A 2 -50.73 -5.90 -22.51
N ARG A 3 -50.34 -7.13 -22.15
CA ARG A 3 -49.89 -8.32 -22.94
C ARG A 3 -48.37 -8.26 -23.22
N CYS A 4 -47.55 -9.04 -22.51
CA CYS A 4 -47.07 -10.40 -22.83
C CYS A 4 -46.27 -10.50 -24.15
N ALA A 5 -44.97 -10.76 -24.04
CA ALA A 5 -44.23 -11.68 -24.91
C ALA A 5 -42.96 -12.17 -24.19
N VAL A 6 -42.90 -13.48 -24.01
CA VAL A 6 -41.80 -14.29 -23.48
C VAL A 6 -40.92 -14.70 -24.67
N GLY A 7 -39.60 -14.62 -24.51
CA GLY A 7 -38.62 -15.12 -25.47
C GLY A 7 -37.55 -15.91 -24.74
N LEU A 8 -37.74 -17.23 -24.68
CA LEU A 8 -36.76 -18.22 -24.25
C LEU A 8 -35.66 -18.35 -25.31
N CYS A 9 -34.39 -18.30 -24.90
CA CYS A 9 -33.30 -18.94 -25.63
C CYS A 9 -32.33 -19.57 -24.62
N SER A 10 -32.38 -20.90 -24.57
CA SER A 10 -31.52 -21.79 -23.80
C SER A 10 -30.24 -22.06 -24.60
N SER A 11 -29.07 -21.75 -24.02
CA SER A 11 -27.79 -22.23 -24.51
C SER A 11 -26.90 -22.65 -23.35
N PHE A 12 -26.38 -23.86 -23.48
CA PHE A 12 -25.61 -24.64 -22.52
C PHE A 12 -24.38 -23.90 -21.99
N ILE A 13 -24.24 -23.79 -20.67
CA ILE A 13 -22.98 -23.51 -19.98
C ILE A 13 -22.58 -24.79 -19.24
N SER A 14 -21.50 -25.41 -19.70
CA SER A 14 -20.83 -26.52 -19.02
C SER A 14 -20.16 -25.98 -17.76
N ALA A 15 -20.80 -26.18 -16.61
CA ALA A 15 -20.27 -25.81 -15.31
C ALA A 15 -19.16 -26.80 -14.90
N THR A 16 -17.90 -26.39 -15.03
CA THR A 16 -16.78 -27.06 -14.37
C THR A 16 -16.88 -26.77 -12.87
N ARG A 17 -17.31 -27.76 -12.09
CA ARG A 17 -17.38 -27.73 -10.62
C ARG A 17 -16.02 -27.42 -10.03
N VAL A 18 -15.83 -26.19 -9.53
CA VAL A 18 -14.84 -25.91 -8.48
C VAL A 18 -15.49 -26.32 -7.16
N SER A 19 -14.99 -27.41 -6.58
CA SER A 19 -15.42 -27.91 -5.28
C SER A 19 -14.98 -26.94 -4.18
N PHE A 20 -15.88 -26.03 -3.79
CA PHE A 20 -15.72 -25.25 -2.56
C PHE A 20 -15.88 -26.18 -1.36
N ALA A 21 -14.80 -26.35 -0.60
CA ALA A 21 -14.88 -26.92 0.74
C ALA A 21 -15.74 -26.02 1.62
N PRO A 22 -16.65 -26.57 2.45
CA PRO A 22 -17.50 -25.77 3.32
C PRO A 22 -16.62 -25.05 4.35
N VAL A 23 -16.64 -23.72 4.29
CA VAL A 23 -16.06 -22.85 5.32
C VAL A 23 -16.78 -23.16 6.64
N ALA A 24 -16.04 -23.74 7.58
CA ALA A 24 -16.53 -23.96 8.94
C ALA A 24 -16.90 -22.60 9.54
N LYS A 25 -18.17 -22.46 9.94
CA LYS A 25 -18.65 -21.32 10.71
C LYS A 25 -17.78 -21.18 11.97
N PRO A 26 -17.14 -20.04 12.23
CA PRO A 26 -16.49 -19.82 13.51
C PRO A 26 -17.58 -19.77 14.59
N SER A 27 -17.40 -20.58 15.62
CA SER A 27 -18.25 -20.67 16.79
C SER A 27 -18.36 -19.30 17.47
N LEU A 28 -19.60 -18.85 17.70
CA LEU A 28 -19.96 -17.73 18.56
C LEU A 28 -19.49 -18.00 19.99
N SER A 29 -18.26 -17.61 20.33
CA SER A 29 -17.80 -17.54 21.72
C SER A 29 -16.62 -16.58 21.88
N THR A 30 -16.82 -15.30 21.55
CA THR A 30 -15.94 -14.19 21.93
C THR A 30 -16.78 -12.93 22.09
N PHE A 31 -17.71 -12.98 23.04
CA PHE A 31 -18.52 -11.84 23.46
C PHE A 31 -18.29 -11.67 24.97
N SER A 32 -17.16 -11.07 25.37
CA SER A 32 -16.90 -10.64 26.76
C SER A 32 -15.56 -9.91 26.91
N ALA A 33 -15.38 -8.76 26.25
CA ALA A 33 -14.22 -7.89 26.54
C ALA A 33 -14.61 -6.47 26.99
N PHE A 34 -15.79 -5.98 26.60
CA PHE A 34 -16.18 -4.58 26.90
C PHE A 34 -17.05 -4.39 28.15
N ASN A 35 -17.70 -5.44 28.68
CA ASN A 35 -18.60 -5.30 29.85
C ASN A 35 -17.91 -5.43 31.22
N ASN A 36 -16.63 -5.82 31.28
CA ASN A 36 -15.94 -6.01 32.57
C ASN A 36 -15.40 -4.72 33.20
N LEU A 37 -15.61 -3.56 32.59
CA LEU A 37 -15.30 -2.25 33.19
C LEU A 37 -16.50 -1.62 33.93
N CYS A 38 -17.66 -2.26 33.97
CA CYS A 38 -18.81 -1.84 34.76
C CYS A 38 -19.60 -3.04 35.31
N GLY A 39 -19.19 -3.52 36.48
CA GLY A 39 -20.04 -4.20 37.47
C GLY A 39 -20.63 -5.57 37.12
N SER A 40 -20.02 -6.64 37.63
CA SER A 40 -20.75 -7.65 38.43
C SER A 40 -19.78 -8.59 39.16
N SER A 41 -20.14 -8.93 40.39
CA SER A 41 -19.37 -9.70 41.35
C SER A 41 -19.35 -11.21 41.01
N SER A 42 -18.18 -11.75 40.73
CA SER A 42 -17.83 -13.14 41.05
C SER A 42 -16.32 -13.26 41.13
N ALA A 43 -15.81 -13.51 42.34
CA ALA A 43 -14.39 -13.56 42.65
C ALA A 43 -13.66 -14.68 41.90
N PRO A 44 -12.47 -14.41 41.33
CA PRO A 44 -11.45 -15.42 41.12
C PRO A 44 -10.20 -15.15 41.98
N GLN A 45 -9.46 -16.23 42.18
CA GLN A 45 -8.45 -16.43 43.20
C GLN A 45 -7.23 -15.50 43.07
N SER A 46 -6.65 -15.23 44.24
CA SER A 46 -5.53 -14.35 44.55
C SER A 46 -4.22 -14.73 43.84
N SER A 47 -3.76 -13.85 42.97
CA SER A 47 -2.35 -13.51 42.83
C SER A 47 -2.23 -11.98 42.85
N THR A 48 -2.08 -11.41 44.04
CA THR A 48 -1.93 -9.97 44.27
C THR A 48 -0.56 -9.47 43.81
N SER A 49 -0.42 -9.18 42.52
CA SER A 49 0.56 -8.20 42.04
C SER A 49 -0.11 -6.83 42.04
N LEU A 50 0.46 -5.85 42.74
CA LEU A 50 0.03 -4.46 42.65
C LEU A 50 0.05 -4.00 41.17
N PRO A 51 -0.93 -3.19 40.71
CA PRO A 51 -0.88 -2.65 39.36
C PRO A 51 0.41 -1.83 39.17
N PRO A 52 1.04 -1.92 37.99
CA PRO A 52 2.30 -1.24 37.74
C PRO A 52 2.14 0.27 37.91
N SER A 53 3.13 0.92 38.51
CA SER A 53 3.19 2.38 38.57
C SER A 53 3.25 2.98 37.15
N MET A 54 2.82 4.24 36.99
CA MET A 54 2.89 4.94 35.70
C MET A 54 4.30 4.91 35.09
N ALA A 55 5.35 5.08 35.91
CA ALA A 55 6.73 5.00 35.44
C ALA A 55 7.10 3.60 34.90
N GLN A 56 6.63 2.53 35.54
CA GLN A 56 6.84 1.16 35.05
C GLN A 56 6.09 0.91 33.75
N LEU A 57 4.88 1.45 33.60
CA LEU A 57 4.09 1.33 32.39
C LEU A 57 4.76 2.02 31.19
N TRP A 58 5.29 3.23 31.36
CA TRP A 58 6.06 3.90 30.30
C TRP A 58 7.37 3.17 29.93
N LEU A 59 8.04 2.58 30.92
CA LEU A 59 9.24 1.78 30.68
C LEU A 59 8.91 0.51 29.88
N GLN A 60 7.83 -0.18 30.25
CA GLN A 60 7.33 -1.35 29.54
C GLN A 60 6.94 -1.00 28.09
N LEU A 61 6.21 0.10 27.90
CA LEU A 61 5.84 0.60 26.58
C LEU A 61 7.08 0.85 25.72
N THR A 62 8.07 1.54 26.27
CA THR A 62 9.32 1.88 25.56
C THR A 62 10.05 0.61 25.14
N ALA A 63 10.17 -0.38 26.03
CA ALA A 63 10.83 -1.66 25.74
C ALA A 63 10.11 -2.45 24.64
N GLN A 64 8.77 -2.54 24.68
CA GLN A 64 7.98 -3.23 23.66
C GLN A 64 8.10 -2.57 22.29
N LEU A 65 8.06 -1.24 22.24
CA LEU A 65 8.21 -0.49 20.99
C LEU A 65 9.64 -0.63 20.43
N GLU A 66 10.66 -0.57 21.28
CA GLU A 66 12.06 -0.74 20.86
C GLU A 66 12.30 -2.13 20.26
N GLU A 67 11.78 -3.19 20.89
CA GLU A 67 11.88 -4.56 20.38
C GLU A 67 11.22 -4.69 19.00
N LYS A 68 9.97 -4.20 18.87
CA LYS A 68 9.24 -4.26 17.59
C LYS A 68 9.92 -3.46 16.48
N ILE A 69 10.48 -2.28 16.78
CA ILE A 69 11.22 -1.47 15.80
C ILE A 69 12.50 -2.19 15.35
N LYS A 70 13.27 -2.78 16.28
CA LYS A 70 14.49 -3.53 15.95
C LYS A 70 14.17 -4.74 15.07
N LEU A 71 13.09 -5.45 15.35
CA LEU A 71 12.64 -6.58 14.54
C LEU A 71 12.30 -6.13 13.11
N GLU A 72 11.57 -5.03 12.95
CA GLU A 72 11.24 -4.48 11.62
C GLU A 72 12.51 -4.04 10.87
N ASP A 73 13.40 -3.28 11.51
CA ASP A 73 14.65 -2.82 10.88
C ASP A 73 15.52 -4.00 10.41
N GLU A 74 15.61 -5.07 11.19
CA GLU A 74 16.32 -6.30 10.82
C GLU A 74 15.67 -7.01 9.62
N ARG A 75 14.34 -7.06 9.56
CA ARG A 75 13.63 -7.60 8.39
C ARG A 75 13.92 -6.79 7.13
N TYR A 76 13.88 -5.46 7.21
CA TYR A 76 14.21 -4.58 6.08
C TYR A 76 15.67 -4.72 5.63
N ARG A 77 16.60 -4.94 6.57
CA ARG A 77 18.01 -5.22 6.26
C ARG A 77 18.15 -6.51 5.46
N LYS A 78 17.56 -7.62 5.92
CA LYS A 78 17.58 -8.91 5.21
C LYS A 78 16.96 -8.83 3.82
N ALA A 79 15.84 -8.14 3.68
CA ALA A 79 15.21 -7.93 2.37
C ALA A 79 16.10 -7.10 1.42
N SER A 80 16.81 -6.10 1.95
CA SER A 80 17.74 -5.29 1.17
C SER A 80 18.95 -6.12 0.68
N GLU A 81 19.47 -6.99 1.53
CA GLU A 81 20.52 -7.96 1.16
C GLU A 81 20.03 -8.90 0.07
N ARG A 82 18.84 -9.47 0.23
CA ARG A 82 18.25 -10.35 -0.79
C ARG A 82 18.04 -9.65 -2.13
N SER A 83 17.58 -8.41 -2.12
CA SER A 83 17.48 -7.58 -3.33
C SER A 83 18.85 -7.40 -4.03
N TRP A 84 19.91 -7.23 -3.26
CA TRP A 84 21.27 -7.10 -3.80
C TRP A 84 21.76 -8.43 -4.41
N GLU A 85 21.50 -9.56 -3.75
CA GLU A 85 21.81 -10.90 -4.27
C GLU A 85 21.14 -11.16 -5.63
N ILE A 86 19.84 -10.84 -5.75
CA ILE A 86 19.10 -10.99 -7.01
C ILE A 86 19.68 -10.08 -8.09
N ASN A 87 19.99 -8.83 -7.76
CA ASN A 87 20.63 -7.91 -8.69
C ASN A 87 21.98 -8.44 -9.19
N ALA A 88 22.81 -8.97 -8.28
CA ALA A 88 24.09 -9.56 -8.64
C ALA A 88 23.91 -10.79 -9.55
N ALA A 89 22.91 -11.63 -9.30
CA ALA A 89 22.59 -12.78 -10.14
C ALA A 89 22.14 -12.37 -11.55
N LEU A 90 21.29 -11.34 -11.67
CA LEU A 90 20.90 -10.77 -12.96
C LEU A 90 22.10 -10.24 -13.75
N VAL A 91 23.00 -9.51 -13.09
CA VAL A 91 24.23 -9.02 -13.73
C VAL A 91 25.13 -10.17 -14.20
N ARG A 92 25.26 -11.26 -13.42
CA ARG A 92 25.99 -12.45 -13.87
C ARG A 92 25.36 -13.09 -15.11
N CYS A 93 24.03 -13.15 -15.18
CA CYS A 93 23.33 -13.64 -16.37
C CYS A 93 23.62 -12.79 -17.61
N ASP A 94 23.62 -11.46 -17.48
CA ASP A 94 23.97 -10.55 -18.57
C ASP A 94 25.44 -10.71 -18.99
N MET A 95 26.37 -10.77 -18.03
CA MET A 95 27.79 -10.99 -18.31
C MET A 95 28.04 -12.35 -18.99
N ALA A 96 27.35 -13.41 -18.57
CA ALA A 96 27.46 -14.72 -19.19
C ALA A 96 26.95 -14.73 -20.63
N ARG A 97 25.90 -13.95 -20.93
CA ARG A 97 25.42 -13.74 -22.31
C ARG A 97 26.48 -13.06 -23.17
N ASP A 98 27.07 -11.97 -22.67
CA ASP A 98 28.01 -11.16 -23.44
C ASP A 98 29.37 -11.86 -23.62
N ALA A 99 29.80 -12.65 -22.63
CA ALA A 99 31.03 -13.46 -22.69
C ALA A 99 30.90 -14.70 -23.59
N SER A 100 29.67 -15.20 -23.81
CA SER A 100 29.43 -16.36 -24.65
C SER A 100 29.57 -16.02 -26.14
N GLY A 101 30.77 -16.19 -26.71
CA GLY A 101 30.91 -16.50 -28.14
C GLY A 101 30.28 -17.87 -28.46
N PHE A 102 30.19 -18.26 -29.74
CA PHE A 102 29.59 -19.53 -30.26
C PHE A 102 30.25 -20.86 -29.76
N THR A 103 30.83 -20.90 -28.56
CA THR A 103 31.50 -22.07 -27.98
C THR A 103 30.58 -22.80 -27.00
N SER A 104 30.70 -24.14 -26.93
CA SER A 104 29.92 -25.00 -26.05
C SER A 104 30.09 -24.67 -24.55
N ASN A 105 31.27 -24.21 -24.13
CA ASN A 105 31.53 -23.78 -22.75
C ASN A 105 30.74 -22.52 -22.36
N GLY A 106 30.47 -21.62 -23.32
CA GLY A 106 29.65 -20.42 -23.10
C GLY A 106 28.18 -20.77 -22.84
N ALA A 107 27.63 -21.74 -23.58
CA ALA A 107 26.25 -22.19 -23.40
C ALA A 107 26.01 -22.82 -22.01
N ASN A 108 26.93 -23.66 -21.53
CA ASN A 108 26.84 -24.27 -20.20
C ASN A 108 26.89 -23.24 -19.08
N THR A 109 27.76 -22.23 -19.20
CA THR A 109 27.86 -21.14 -18.23
C THR A 109 26.58 -20.32 -18.18
N ARG A 110 25.99 -20.03 -19.35
CA ARG A 110 24.72 -19.30 -19.47
C ARG A 110 23.54 -20.06 -18.88
N SER A 111 23.46 -21.39 -19.05
CA SER A 111 22.41 -22.20 -18.43
C SER A 111 22.56 -22.20 -16.91
N LYS A 112 23.79 -22.39 -16.42
CA LYS A 112 24.08 -22.43 -14.99
C LYS A 112 23.67 -21.13 -14.27
N GLU A 113 24.07 -19.98 -14.79
CA GLU A 113 23.71 -18.70 -14.15
C GLU A 113 22.20 -18.44 -14.19
N ASP A 114 21.50 -18.92 -15.23
CA ASP A 114 20.04 -18.84 -15.34
C ASP A 114 19.34 -19.73 -14.30
N ASP A 115 19.83 -20.96 -14.12
CA ASP A 115 19.35 -21.90 -13.10
C ASP A 115 19.60 -21.39 -11.68
N ASP A 116 20.79 -20.79 -11.44
CA ASP A 116 21.15 -20.19 -10.16
C ASP A 116 20.25 -18.96 -9.83
N LEU A 117 19.92 -18.15 -10.83
CA LEU A 117 18.96 -17.03 -10.69
C LEU A 117 17.55 -17.55 -10.37
N ASP A 118 17.06 -18.56 -11.10
CA ASP A 118 15.73 -19.13 -10.89
C ASP A 118 15.61 -19.75 -9.49
N LYS A 119 16.66 -20.43 -9.03
CA LYS A 119 16.74 -20.96 -7.66
C LYS A 119 16.69 -19.83 -6.62
N LEU A 120 17.46 -18.76 -6.79
CA LEU A 120 17.47 -17.63 -5.87
C LEU A 120 16.10 -16.94 -5.80
N VAL A 121 15.42 -16.78 -6.95
CA VAL A 121 14.07 -16.23 -7.01
C VAL A 121 13.08 -17.15 -6.31
N ARG A 122 13.16 -18.48 -6.55
CA ARG A 122 12.35 -19.48 -5.85
C ARG A 122 12.49 -19.36 -4.33
N ASP A 123 13.73 -19.36 -3.85
CA ASP A 123 14.04 -19.25 -2.42
C ASP A 123 13.55 -17.93 -1.82
N THR A 124 13.53 -16.86 -2.60
CA THR A 124 13.01 -15.54 -2.18
C THR A 124 11.49 -15.55 -2.08
N VAL A 125 10.81 -16.08 -3.09
CA VAL A 125 9.35 -16.09 -3.17
C VAL A 125 8.74 -16.96 -2.07
N LEU A 126 9.43 -18.03 -1.67
CA LEU A 126 9.00 -18.94 -0.60
C LEU A 126 9.36 -18.46 0.81
N CYS A 127 10.25 -17.48 0.94
CA CYS A 127 10.69 -16.97 2.24
C CYS A 127 9.67 -15.97 2.80
N PRO A 128 8.98 -16.28 3.93
CA PRO A 128 7.97 -15.38 4.50
C PRO A 128 8.53 -14.03 4.99
N GLU A 129 9.81 -13.99 5.35
CA GLU A 129 10.49 -12.76 5.81
C GLU A 129 10.58 -11.69 4.70
N MET A 130 10.44 -12.09 3.43
CA MET A 130 10.58 -11.20 2.25
C MET A 130 9.31 -10.41 1.93
N TYR A 131 8.23 -10.60 2.69
CA TYR A 131 6.94 -9.97 2.45
C TYR A 131 6.54 -9.06 3.59
N ASN A 132 5.93 -7.96 3.22
CA ASN A 132 5.23 -7.06 4.10
C ASN A 132 3.82 -7.65 4.37
N ASN A 133 3.29 -7.50 5.58
CA ASN A 133 2.02 -8.11 6.06
C ASN A 133 2.01 -9.61 6.40
N ILE A 134 3.15 -10.19 6.81
CA ILE A 134 3.18 -11.53 7.41
C ILE A 134 3.48 -11.52 8.92
N VAL A 135 3.89 -10.36 9.43
CA VAL A 135 4.45 -10.23 10.78
C VAL A 135 3.64 -9.28 11.67
N HIS A 136 2.62 -8.58 11.15
CA HIS A 136 1.77 -7.74 11.99
C HIS A 136 0.73 -8.52 12.81
N ASP A 137 0.55 -9.82 12.54
CA ASP A 137 -0.68 -10.52 12.91
C ASP A 137 -0.55 -11.71 13.86
N GLY A 138 0.68 -12.03 14.32
CA GLY A 138 0.95 -12.88 15.49
C GLY A 138 0.37 -14.31 15.49
N SER A 139 -0.25 -14.78 14.41
CA SER A 139 -1.01 -16.04 14.40
C SER A 139 -0.22 -17.26 13.95
N ALA A 140 1.05 -17.11 13.58
CA ALA A 140 1.83 -18.23 13.07
C ALA A 140 3.07 -18.47 13.93
N SER A 141 3.11 -19.66 14.53
CA SER A 141 4.33 -20.22 15.11
C SER A 141 5.47 -20.15 14.09
N PRO A 142 6.72 -19.88 14.51
CA PRO A 142 7.88 -19.90 13.62
C PRO A 142 7.92 -21.24 12.86
N GLY A 143 7.65 -21.19 11.55
CA GLY A 143 7.68 -22.38 10.66
C GLY A 143 6.40 -22.71 9.89
N LYS A 144 5.26 -22.02 10.09
CA LYS A 144 4.01 -22.29 9.33
C LYS A 144 3.30 -21.04 8.80
N ILE A 145 4.04 -20.01 8.39
CA ILE A 145 3.39 -18.84 7.79
C ILE A 145 3.08 -19.12 6.32
N LYS A 146 1.79 -19.24 5.99
CA LYS A 146 1.35 -19.28 4.60
C LYS A 146 1.39 -17.87 4.03
N VAL A 147 2.41 -17.59 3.23
CA VAL A 147 2.57 -16.29 2.56
C VAL A 147 1.41 -16.06 1.59
N HIS A 148 0.66 -14.97 1.72
CA HIS A 148 -0.42 -14.65 0.79
C HIS A 148 0.15 -14.48 -0.65
N PRO A 149 -0.52 -14.97 -1.71
CA PRO A 149 -0.02 -14.84 -3.09
C PRO A 149 0.19 -13.39 -3.53
N ARG A 150 -0.65 -12.48 -3.02
CA ARG A 150 -0.62 -11.03 -3.31
C ARG A 150 -0.05 -10.20 -2.15
N ALA A 151 0.70 -10.83 -1.24
CA ALA A 151 1.36 -10.09 -0.18
C ALA A 151 2.35 -9.07 -0.79
N PRO A 152 2.34 -7.80 -0.36
CA PRO A 152 3.34 -6.84 -0.79
C PRO A 152 4.73 -7.31 -0.38
N ARG A 153 5.74 -7.09 -1.24
CA ARG A 153 7.12 -7.47 -0.91
C ARG A 153 7.80 -6.40 -0.07
N LEU A 154 8.78 -6.81 0.72
CA LEU A 154 9.53 -5.90 1.56
C LEU A 154 10.62 -5.16 0.76
N GLY A 155 10.81 -3.88 1.05
CA GLY A 155 11.87 -3.06 0.44
C GLY A 155 11.80 -3.02 -1.08
N SER A 156 12.93 -3.25 -1.74
CA SER A 156 13.09 -3.16 -3.19
C SER A 156 12.89 -4.50 -3.94
N ILE A 157 12.47 -5.55 -3.24
CA ILE A 157 12.37 -6.90 -3.84
C ILE A 157 11.39 -6.90 -5.01
N GLY A 158 10.28 -6.16 -4.92
CA GLY A 158 9.32 -6.07 -6.03
C GLY A 158 9.94 -5.54 -7.32
N HIS A 159 10.79 -4.50 -7.24
CA HIS A 159 11.52 -4.00 -8.41
C HIS A 159 12.49 -5.06 -8.96
N LYS A 160 13.07 -5.90 -8.11
CA LYS A 160 13.97 -6.98 -8.55
C LYS A 160 13.21 -8.14 -9.20
N MET A 161 11.98 -8.41 -8.76
CA MET A 161 11.09 -9.37 -9.43
C MET A 161 10.66 -8.86 -10.81
N GLU A 162 10.41 -7.55 -10.94
CA GLU A 162 10.19 -6.94 -12.27
C GLU A 162 11.42 -7.06 -13.17
N ASP A 163 12.62 -6.82 -12.65
CA ASP A 163 13.87 -6.97 -13.42
C ASP A 163 14.06 -8.44 -13.87
N TYR A 164 13.72 -9.41 -13.00
CA TYR A 164 13.68 -10.83 -13.34
C TYR A 164 12.67 -11.16 -14.45
N ALA A 165 11.44 -10.65 -14.33
CA ALA A 165 10.39 -10.82 -15.34
C ALA A 165 10.83 -10.24 -16.70
N ARG A 166 11.42 -9.03 -16.68
CA ARG A 166 11.97 -8.36 -17.86
C ARG A 166 13.07 -9.19 -18.51
N TYR A 167 14.01 -9.70 -17.72
CA TYR A 167 15.10 -10.55 -18.19
C TYR A 167 14.58 -11.83 -18.88
N LYS A 168 13.65 -12.55 -18.24
CA LYS A 168 13.06 -13.78 -18.83
C LYS A 168 12.26 -13.47 -20.10
N ALA A 169 11.44 -12.42 -20.08
CA ALA A 169 10.64 -11.99 -21.23
C ALA A 169 11.52 -11.58 -22.41
N PHE A 170 12.58 -10.80 -22.18
CA PHE A 170 13.51 -10.39 -23.22
C PHE A 170 14.21 -11.60 -23.87
N ARG A 171 14.67 -12.56 -23.05
CA ARG A 171 15.29 -13.79 -23.58
C ARG A 171 14.33 -14.62 -24.42
N HIS A 172 13.10 -14.81 -23.94
CA HIS A 172 12.07 -15.54 -24.67
C HIS A 172 11.69 -14.84 -25.98
N PHE A 173 11.60 -13.50 -25.97
CA PHE A 173 11.33 -12.76 -27.19
C PHE A 173 12.47 -12.91 -28.21
N LEU A 174 13.73 -12.93 -27.77
CA LEU A 174 14.87 -13.16 -28.67
C LEU A 174 14.88 -14.56 -29.29
N SER A 175 14.36 -15.59 -28.59
CA SER A 175 14.26 -16.95 -29.13
C SER A 175 13.04 -17.15 -30.03
N ASP A 176 11.86 -16.76 -29.53
CA ASP A 176 10.57 -17.18 -30.09
C ASP A 176 9.82 -16.05 -30.79
N GLY A 177 10.26 -14.79 -30.60
CA GLY A 177 9.60 -13.60 -31.17
C GLY A 177 8.22 -13.32 -30.58
N LYS A 178 7.89 -13.93 -29.44
CA LYS A 178 6.59 -13.83 -28.75
C LYS A 178 6.77 -13.28 -27.34
N LEU A 179 5.71 -12.68 -26.81
CA LEU A 179 5.67 -12.27 -25.41
C LEU A 179 5.57 -13.50 -24.50
N LEU A 180 6.40 -13.54 -23.46
CA LEU A 180 6.39 -14.63 -22.49
C LEU A 180 5.08 -14.61 -21.70
N SER A 181 4.34 -15.72 -21.74
CA SER A 181 3.09 -15.89 -21.00
C SER A 181 3.26 -15.65 -19.49
N PRO A 182 2.31 -14.96 -18.82
CA PRO A 182 2.28 -14.90 -17.36
C PRO A 182 2.10 -16.30 -16.73
N ASN A 183 1.55 -17.26 -17.49
CA ASN A 183 1.39 -18.65 -17.12
C ASN A 183 2.61 -19.54 -17.43
N ALA A 184 3.73 -18.96 -17.88
CA ALA A 184 4.96 -19.70 -18.18
C ALA A 184 5.53 -20.40 -16.94
N SER A 185 6.11 -21.59 -17.11
CA SER A 185 6.60 -22.43 -16.00
C SER A 185 7.61 -21.73 -15.08
N CYS A 186 8.45 -20.82 -15.60
CA CYS A 186 9.39 -20.04 -14.80
C CYS A 186 8.70 -19.03 -13.86
N PHE A 187 7.41 -18.76 -14.05
CA PHE A 187 6.61 -17.89 -13.19
C PHE A 187 5.73 -18.65 -12.20
N PHE A 188 5.89 -19.98 -12.09
CA PHE A 188 5.22 -20.79 -11.08
C PHE A 188 6.20 -21.60 -10.26
N ILE A 189 5.91 -21.69 -8.97
CA ILE A 189 6.59 -22.57 -8.05
C ILE A 189 5.56 -23.54 -7.51
N GLU A 190 5.86 -24.83 -7.63
CA GLU A 190 5.13 -25.88 -6.93
C GLU A 190 5.96 -26.32 -5.71
N GLU A 191 5.36 -26.25 -4.53
CA GLU A 191 5.94 -26.75 -3.30
C GLU A 191 4.86 -27.39 -2.44
N ASN A 192 5.05 -28.66 -2.05
CA ASN A 192 4.10 -29.43 -1.24
C ASN A 192 2.66 -29.47 -1.81
N GLY A 193 2.51 -29.52 -3.14
CA GLY A 193 1.21 -29.53 -3.83
C GLY A 193 0.48 -28.18 -3.84
N ILE A 194 1.15 -27.10 -3.45
CA ILE A 194 0.64 -25.73 -3.53
C ILE A 194 1.36 -25.01 -4.67
N GLN A 195 0.59 -24.61 -5.69
CA GLN A 195 1.07 -23.77 -6.78
C GLN A 195 1.05 -22.30 -6.35
N ARG A 196 2.16 -21.60 -6.61
CA ARG A 196 2.33 -20.18 -6.26
C ARG A 196 2.93 -19.42 -7.45
N ASN A 197 2.36 -18.25 -7.72
CA ASN A 197 2.92 -17.33 -8.71
C ASN A 197 4.20 -16.70 -8.18
N VAL A 198 5.24 -16.69 -9.02
CA VAL A 198 6.51 -16.01 -8.74
C VAL A 198 6.31 -14.51 -8.75
N LEU A 199 5.51 -14.00 -9.69
CA LEU A 199 5.26 -12.58 -9.93
C LEU A 199 3.83 -12.21 -9.53
N THR A 200 3.67 -10.97 -9.07
CA THR A 200 2.36 -10.32 -9.04
C THR A 200 1.97 -9.83 -10.44
N ASP A 201 0.68 -9.55 -10.62
CA ASP A 201 0.14 -8.97 -11.86
C ASP A 201 0.87 -7.67 -12.26
N GLU A 202 1.13 -6.78 -11.28
CA GLU A 202 1.86 -5.53 -11.52
C GLU A 202 3.34 -5.78 -11.88
N GLU A 203 3.99 -6.76 -11.23
CA GLU A 203 5.38 -7.10 -11.52
C GLU A 203 5.56 -7.66 -12.93
N TYR A 204 4.60 -8.48 -13.38
CA TYR A 204 4.58 -9.00 -14.75
C TYR A 204 4.38 -7.87 -15.77
N LEU A 205 3.36 -7.02 -15.60
CA LEU A 205 3.11 -5.90 -16.52
C LEU A 205 4.28 -4.90 -16.54
N GLY A 206 4.85 -4.60 -15.38
CA GLY A 206 5.97 -3.68 -15.24
C GLY A 206 7.27 -4.20 -15.87
N GLY A 207 7.55 -5.50 -15.71
CA GLY A 207 8.76 -6.15 -16.20
C GLY A 207 8.63 -6.73 -17.60
N ALA A 208 7.77 -7.74 -17.76
CA ALA A 208 7.63 -8.53 -18.98
C ALA A 208 6.92 -7.79 -20.12
N CYS A 209 6.09 -6.78 -19.83
CA CYS A 209 5.44 -5.96 -20.86
C CYS A 209 6.16 -4.61 -21.03
N ILE A 210 6.03 -3.69 -20.07
CA ILE A 210 6.56 -2.32 -20.20
C ILE A 210 8.08 -2.31 -20.25
N GLY A 211 8.73 -3.05 -19.35
CA GLY A 211 10.19 -3.17 -19.32
C GLY A 211 10.77 -3.76 -20.61
N LEU A 212 10.13 -4.82 -21.12
CA LEU A 212 10.50 -5.45 -22.39
C LEU A 212 10.47 -4.45 -23.55
N CYS A 213 9.43 -3.60 -23.65
CA CYS A 213 9.34 -2.61 -24.73
C CYS A 213 10.56 -1.68 -24.76
N HIS A 214 11.04 -1.24 -23.59
CA HIS A 214 12.23 -0.38 -23.50
C HIS A 214 13.52 -1.11 -23.88
N ASP A 215 13.64 -2.38 -23.49
CA ASP A 215 14.81 -3.19 -23.85
C ASP A 215 14.84 -3.51 -25.34
N LEU A 216 13.67 -3.78 -25.95
CA LEU A 216 13.55 -3.92 -27.40
C LEU A 216 13.92 -2.64 -28.13
N ALA A 217 13.48 -1.47 -27.67
CA ALA A 217 13.83 -0.19 -28.28
C ALA A 217 15.36 0.05 -28.28
N LYS A 218 16.04 -0.25 -27.16
CA LYS A 218 17.51 -0.17 -27.08
C LYS A 218 18.18 -1.19 -28.00
N TYR A 219 17.73 -2.44 -27.96
CA TYR A 219 18.35 -3.52 -28.72
C TYR A 219 18.17 -3.36 -30.23
N VAL A 220 17.04 -2.81 -30.66
CA VAL A 220 16.78 -2.42 -32.07
C VAL A 220 17.82 -1.43 -32.58
N VAL A 221 18.20 -0.42 -31.79
CA VAL A 221 19.25 0.54 -32.17
C VAL A 221 20.58 -0.18 -32.39
N THR A 222 20.96 -1.08 -31.47
CA THR A 222 22.18 -1.89 -31.61
C THR A 222 22.14 -2.77 -32.87
N ARG A 223 20.99 -3.41 -33.15
CA ARG A 223 20.81 -4.25 -34.35
C ARG A 223 20.80 -3.44 -35.65
N ALA A 224 20.28 -2.22 -35.62
CA ALA A 224 20.28 -1.33 -36.77
C ALA A 224 21.70 -0.93 -37.20
N SER A 225 22.60 -0.73 -36.24
CA SER A 225 24.02 -0.40 -36.52
C SER A 225 24.75 -1.47 -37.33
N ILE A 226 24.28 -2.72 -37.32
CA ILE A 226 24.85 -3.84 -38.09
C ILE A 226 23.92 -4.31 -39.21
N ALA A 227 22.86 -3.56 -39.53
CA ALA A 227 21.82 -3.99 -40.47
C ALA A 227 22.32 -4.14 -41.93
N VAL A 228 23.46 -3.53 -42.27
CA VAL A 228 24.11 -3.72 -43.56
C VAL A 228 24.72 -5.13 -43.70
N GLU A 229 25.16 -5.71 -42.59
CA GLU A 229 25.82 -7.01 -42.52
C GLU A 229 24.82 -8.14 -42.17
N ASP A 230 23.80 -7.82 -41.35
CA ASP A 230 22.80 -8.76 -40.87
C ASP A 230 21.45 -8.60 -41.58
N VAL A 231 21.17 -9.49 -42.54
CA VAL A 231 19.89 -9.54 -43.29
C VAL A 231 18.68 -9.76 -42.37
N SER A 232 18.87 -10.34 -41.18
CA SER A 232 17.81 -10.59 -40.21
C SER A 232 17.47 -9.37 -39.34
N ALA A 233 18.30 -8.31 -39.38
CA ALA A 233 18.12 -7.11 -38.56
C ALA A 233 16.80 -6.40 -38.86
N VAL A 234 16.52 -6.07 -40.12
CA VAL A 234 15.28 -5.36 -40.50
C VAL A 234 14.02 -6.19 -40.16
N PRO A 235 13.93 -7.49 -40.50
CA PRO A 235 12.82 -8.34 -40.05
C PRO A 235 12.66 -8.40 -38.53
N PHE A 236 13.77 -8.48 -37.78
CA PHE A 236 13.72 -8.46 -36.31
C PHE A 236 13.16 -7.14 -35.78
N ILE A 237 13.62 -6.00 -36.30
CA ILE A 237 13.16 -4.67 -35.89
C ILE A 237 11.66 -4.51 -36.17
N LYS A 238 11.17 -5.00 -37.33
CA LYS A 238 9.73 -5.00 -37.65
C LYS A 238 8.92 -5.82 -36.64
N ARG A 239 9.38 -7.04 -36.30
CA ARG A 239 8.72 -7.86 -35.26
C ARG A 239 8.72 -7.18 -33.90
N SER A 240 9.82 -6.53 -33.51
CA SER A 240 9.91 -5.77 -32.26
C SER A 240 8.91 -4.61 -32.23
N ARG A 241 8.76 -3.87 -33.34
CA ARG A 241 7.72 -2.83 -33.48
C ARG A 241 6.32 -3.42 -33.27
N ASP A 242 6.00 -4.50 -33.96
CA ASP A 242 4.67 -5.12 -33.93
C ASP A 242 4.33 -5.62 -32.52
N ALA A 243 5.29 -6.24 -31.84
CA ALA A 243 5.13 -6.65 -30.45
C ALA A 243 4.89 -5.46 -29.51
N VAL A 244 5.68 -4.38 -29.64
CA VAL A 244 5.52 -3.18 -28.80
C VAL A 244 4.17 -2.48 -29.07
N LEU A 245 3.73 -2.43 -30.32
CA LEU A 245 2.43 -1.87 -30.70
C LEU A 245 1.29 -2.66 -30.07
N LEU A 246 1.28 -4.00 -30.23
CA LEU A 246 0.25 -4.85 -29.65
C LEU A 246 0.25 -4.78 -28.12
N ILE A 247 1.43 -4.72 -27.48
CA ILE A 247 1.51 -4.53 -26.01
C ILE A 247 0.89 -3.19 -25.62
N LEU A 248 1.15 -2.12 -26.38
CA LEU A 248 0.58 -0.81 -26.11
C LEU A 248 -0.95 -0.81 -26.28
N GLU A 249 -1.48 -1.48 -27.30
CA GLU A 249 -2.91 -1.65 -27.54
C GLU A 249 -3.61 -2.43 -26.42
N GLU A 250 -2.99 -3.48 -25.89
CA GLU A 250 -3.49 -4.20 -24.72
C GLU A 250 -3.46 -3.32 -23.47
N LEU A 251 -2.34 -2.63 -23.21
CA LEU A 251 -2.20 -1.75 -22.04
C LEU A 251 -3.16 -0.55 -22.09
N LEU A 252 -3.60 -0.11 -23.27
CA LEU A 252 -4.62 0.94 -23.43
C LEU A 252 -5.99 0.55 -22.86
N GLN A 253 -6.27 -0.75 -22.76
CA GLN A 253 -7.54 -1.26 -22.22
C GLN A 253 -7.59 -1.26 -20.69
N TYR A 254 -6.47 -0.98 -20.01
CA TYR A 254 -6.40 -0.96 -18.54
C TYR A 254 -6.73 0.43 -17.98
N ASP A 255 -7.50 0.48 -16.89
CA ASP A 255 -7.61 1.69 -16.07
C ASP A 255 -6.49 1.76 -15.03
N PHE A 256 -5.33 2.29 -15.42
CA PHE A 256 -4.20 2.50 -14.49
C PHE A 256 -4.40 3.69 -13.52
N ARG A 257 -5.51 4.44 -13.64
CA ARG A 257 -5.76 5.70 -12.92
C ARG A 257 -4.53 6.63 -12.91
N ASN A 258 -4.36 7.47 -11.89
CA ASN A 258 -3.17 8.30 -11.70
C ASN A 258 -2.04 7.57 -10.91
N GLY A 259 -1.92 6.25 -11.09
CA GLY A 259 -0.95 5.42 -10.35
C GLY A 259 0.48 5.42 -10.95
N PRO A 260 1.46 4.81 -10.26
CA PRO A 260 2.82 4.63 -10.78
C PRO A 260 2.86 3.87 -12.12
N MET A 261 1.97 2.89 -12.29
CA MET A 261 1.85 2.11 -13.52
C MET A 261 1.47 2.97 -14.73
N ARG A 262 0.62 4.00 -14.54
CA ARG A 262 0.22 4.92 -15.61
C ARG A 262 1.41 5.66 -16.22
N ARG A 263 2.28 6.21 -15.36
CA ARG A 263 3.48 6.94 -15.81
C ARG A 263 4.43 6.03 -16.58
N ARG A 264 4.57 4.78 -16.13
CA ARG A 264 5.42 3.77 -16.78
C ARG A 264 4.82 3.32 -18.10
N TYR A 265 3.52 3.08 -18.16
CA TYR A 265 2.79 2.78 -19.39
C TYR A 265 2.97 3.89 -20.42
N ASP A 266 2.79 5.17 -20.05
CA ASP A 266 2.94 6.30 -20.97
C ASP A 266 4.36 6.37 -21.56
N SER A 267 5.37 5.84 -20.85
CA SER A 267 6.74 5.77 -21.36
C SER A 267 6.93 4.79 -22.54
N THR A 268 6.04 3.79 -22.68
CA THR A 268 6.08 2.80 -23.77
C THR A 268 5.88 3.45 -25.14
N LYS A 269 5.17 4.58 -25.22
CA LYS A 269 5.00 5.37 -26.46
C LYS A 269 6.34 5.85 -27.02
N TYR A 270 7.29 6.20 -26.15
CA TYR A 270 8.63 6.59 -26.59
C TYR A 270 9.43 5.41 -27.12
N ALA A 271 9.28 4.23 -26.51
CA ALA A 271 9.91 3.01 -26.99
C ALA A 271 9.43 2.66 -28.42
N LEU A 272 8.11 2.72 -28.65
CA LEU A 272 7.53 2.52 -29.99
C LEU A 272 8.09 3.52 -31.00
N LYS A 273 8.04 4.82 -30.66
CA LYS A 273 8.55 5.89 -31.51
C LYS A 273 10.04 5.71 -31.87
N THR A 274 10.86 5.27 -30.92
CA THR A 274 12.28 4.96 -31.19
C THR A 274 12.41 3.87 -32.24
N ILE A 275 11.65 2.77 -32.12
CA ILE A 275 11.70 1.65 -33.08
C ILE A 275 11.22 2.10 -34.47
N GLU A 276 10.13 2.88 -34.54
CA GLU A 276 9.61 3.43 -35.80
C GLU A 276 10.59 4.38 -36.48
N THR A 277 11.28 5.22 -35.69
CA THR A 277 12.31 6.13 -36.19
C THR A 277 13.46 5.34 -36.82
N VAL A 278 13.94 4.31 -36.13
CA VAL A 278 15.01 3.43 -36.65
C VAL A 278 14.57 2.72 -37.93
N LEU A 279 13.33 2.23 -38.02
CA LEU A 279 12.80 1.62 -39.24
C LEU A 279 12.74 2.61 -40.40
N TYR A 280 12.31 3.84 -40.13
CA TYR A 280 12.29 4.91 -41.13
C TYR A 280 13.70 5.25 -41.62
N GLU A 281 14.66 5.42 -40.71
CA GLU A 281 16.06 5.71 -41.05
C GLU A 281 16.68 4.60 -41.90
N LEU A 282 16.45 3.33 -41.55
CA LEU A 282 16.89 2.17 -42.35
C LEU A 282 16.23 2.14 -43.73
N SER A 283 14.95 2.49 -43.82
CA SER A 283 14.24 2.59 -45.10
C SER A 283 14.82 3.69 -45.99
N VAL A 284 15.15 4.86 -45.43
CA VAL A 284 15.78 5.97 -46.15
C VAL A 284 17.20 5.60 -46.60
N ALA A 285 17.94 4.85 -45.78
CA ALA A 285 19.27 4.36 -46.11
C ALA A 285 19.30 3.22 -47.15
N GLY A 286 18.15 2.75 -47.63
CA GLY A 286 18.05 1.67 -48.62
C GLY A 286 18.31 0.27 -48.06
N ALA A 287 18.29 0.09 -46.73
CA ALA A 287 18.40 -1.20 -46.09
C ALA A 287 17.06 -1.96 -46.19
N VAL A 288 16.75 -2.48 -47.38
CA VAL A 288 15.63 -3.39 -47.59
C VAL A 288 16.16 -4.80 -47.34
N GLY A 289 15.68 -5.43 -46.26
CA GLY A 289 16.09 -6.80 -45.90
C GLY A 289 15.98 -7.74 -47.10
N GLY A 290 17.14 -8.13 -47.63
CA GLY A 290 17.24 -9.06 -48.76
C GLY A 290 17.06 -8.42 -50.16
N HIS A 291 17.97 -7.55 -50.58
CA HIS A 291 18.70 -7.62 -51.85
C HIS A 291 19.50 -6.32 -52.01
N LYS A 292 20.81 -6.46 -52.18
CA LYS A 292 21.68 -5.37 -52.59
C LYS A 292 21.27 -4.97 -54.01
N SER A 293 20.35 -4.00 -54.17
CA SER A 293 20.17 -3.35 -55.46
C SER A 293 21.36 -2.42 -55.68
N LEU A 294 22.48 -3.02 -56.09
CA LEU A 294 23.52 -2.37 -56.85
C LEU A 294 22.91 -1.98 -58.20
N ILE A 295 22.25 -0.83 -58.25
CA ILE A 295 22.20 -0.02 -59.47
C ILE A 295 22.45 1.42 -59.04
N CYS A 296 23.72 1.81 -59.12
CA CYS A 296 24.06 3.17 -59.48
C CYS A 296 23.40 3.42 -60.85
N SER A 297 22.39 4.28 -60.91
CA SER A 297 22.04 4.95 -62.15
C SER A 297 22.07 6.45 -61.87
N GLU A 298 23.16 7.06 -62.30
CA GLU A 298 23.24 8.48 -62.56
C GLU A 298 22.08 8.88 -63.50
N ASN A 299 21.66 10.14 -63.33
CA ASN A 299 20.72 10.92 -64.15
C ASN A 299 19.22 10.81 -63.83
N ASN A 300 18.77 11.68 -62.91
CA ASN A 300 17.84 12.75 -63.30
C ASN A 300 17.79 13.87 -62.25
N LEU A 301 18.35 15.02 -62.61
CA LEU A 301 18.05 16.30 -61.96
C LEU A 301 16.65 16.76 -62.42
N HIS A 302 15.65 16.78 -61.54
CA HIS A 302 14.77 17.96 -61.38
C HIS A 302 13.78 17.85 -60.20
N ASN A 303 13.83 18.90 -59.37
CA ASN A 303 12.77 19.52 -58.56
C ASN A 303 11.96 18.73 -57.53
N GLY A 304 12.25 18.99 -56.25
CA GLY A 304 11.33 18.84 -55.13
C GLY A 304 12.05 19.05 -53.80
N GLY A 305 12.02 20.27 -53.25
CA GLY A 305 12.64 20.60 -51.96
C GLY A 305 12.07 19.80 -50.77
N PRO A 306 12.72 19.86 -49.59
CA PRO A 306 12.38 19.00 -48.47
C PRO A 306 11.01 19.38 -47.88
N PRO A 307 10.13 18.42 -47.50
CA PRO A 307 9.01 18.77 -46.67
C PRO A 307 9.53 19.13 -45.27
N LYS A 308 9.08 20.29 -44.81
CA LYS A 308 9.37 20.89 -43.51
C LYS A 308 9.10 19.91 -42.37
N LYS A 309 9.91 20.03 -41.31
CA LYS A 309 9.68 19.46 -39.97
C LYS A 309 8.21 19.66 -39.56
N THR A 310 7.47 18.56 -39.43
CA THR A 310 6.14 18.57 -38.81
C THR A 310 6.32 18.58 -37.30
N LYS A 311 5.93 19.67 -36.65
CA LYS A 311 5.63 19.68 -35.22
C LYS A 311 4.50 18.68 -34.98
N VAL A 312 4.72 17.75 -34.06
CA VAL A 312 3.67 16.88 -33.55
C VAL A 312 2.99 17.64 -32.43
N ASP A 313 1.89 18.31 -32.75
CA ASP A 313 0.92 18.78 -31.76
C ASP A 313 -0.16 17.69 -31.59
N GLU A 314 -0.66 17.62 -30.36
CA GLU A 314 -1.64 16.66 -29.84
C GLU A 314 -2.96 16.66 -30.62
N GLU A 315 -3.46 15.45 -30.94
CA GLU A 315 -4.87 15.00 -30.91
C GLU A 315 -5.02 13.78 -31.83
N TYR A 316 -5.07 12.57 -31.25
CA TYR A 316 -5.44 11.35 -31.98
C TYR A 316 -6.96 11.18 -31.91
N LYS A 317 -7.67 11.62 -32.97
CA LYS A 317 -9.08 11.28 -33.19
C LYS A 317 -9.15 9.98 -33.99
N GLY A 318 -9.80 8.98 -33.39
CA GLY A 318 -10.00 7.66 -33.98
C GLY A 318 -10.85 7.70 -35.24
N GLY A 319 -10.39 6.98 -36.26
CA GLY A 319 -11.20 6.48 -37.36
C GLY A 319 -11.39 4.99 -37.17
N THR A 320 -12.62 4.58 -36.87
CA THR A 320 -13.07 3.19 -36.89
C THR A 320 -13.12 2.70 -38.34
N GLU A 321 -12.20 1.81 -38.70
CA GLU A 321 -12.44 0.85 -39.78
C GLU A 321 -12.79 -0.50 -39.15
N ASP A 322 -13.99 -0.95 -39.50
CA ASP A 322 -14.70 -2.12 -38.99
C ASP A 322 -13.99 -3.40 -39.48
N VAL A 323 -13.20 -4.02 -38.61
CA VAL A 323 -12.65 -5.37 -38.85
C VAL A 323 -13.43 -6.33 -37.96
N THR A 324 -14.46 -6.92 -38.56
CA THR A 324 -15.19 -8.08 -38.05
C THR A 324 -14.22 -9.15 -37.54
N MET A 325 -14.27 -9.42 -36.25
CA MET A 325 -13.61 -10.54 -35.58
C MET A 325 -14.20 -11.85 -36.10
N GLN A 326 -13.45 -12.57 -36.93
CA GLN A 326 -13.66 -14.00 -37.13
C GLN A 326 -12.77 -14.77 -36.15
N GLU A 327 -13.40 -15.53 -35.26
CA GLU A 327 -12.77 -16.50 -34.40
C GLU A 327 -12.07 -17.58 -35.23
N GLY A 328 -10.75 -17.73 -35.05
CA GLY A 328 -9.99 -18.80 -35.67
C GLY A 328 -8.55 -18.90 -35.16
N GLY A 329 -8.24 -19.99 -34.45
CA GLY A 329 -6.91 -20.62 -34.45
C GLY A 329 -5.83 -20.06 -33.50
N ASP A 330 -5.68 -20.76 -32.37
CA ASP A 330 -4.70 -20.59 -31.27
C ASP A 330 -3.22 -20.85 -31.65
N GLY A 331 -2.67 -20.15 -32.64
CA GLY A 331 -1.27 -20.35 -33.07
C GLY A 331 -0.45 -19.11 -33.49
N SER A 332 -1.11 -17.99 -33.79
CA SER A 332 -0.48 -16.87 -34.50
C SER A 332 -0.32 -15.56 -33.71
N SER A 333 -0.85 -15.45 -32.49
CA SER A 333 -0.76 -14.20 -31.75
C SER A 333 0.63 -14.01 -31.13
N ILE A 334 1.22 -12.83 -31.31
CA ILE A 334 2.48 -12.40 -30.67
C ILE A 334 2.29 -12.28 -29.14
N ILE A 335 1.04 -12.07 -28.70
CA ILE A 335 0.66 -11.80 -27.31
C ILE A 335 -0.33 -12.86 -26.78
N PRO A 336 -0.16 -13.34 -25.54
CA PRO A 336 -1.11 -14.20 -24.84
C PRO A 336 -2.36 -13.39 -24.38
N GLY A 337 -3.22 -13.00 -25.32
CA GLY A 337 -4.32 -12.05 -25.07
C GLY A 337 -5.31 -12.49 -23.99
N LYS A 338 -5.66 -13.78 -23.92
CA LYS A 338 -6.56 -14.30 -22.88
C LYS A 338 -6.01 -14.08 -21.47
N GLU A 339 -4.75 -14.42 -21.26
CA GLU A 339 -4.12 -14.39 -19.93
C GLU A 339 -3.87 -12.95 -19.48
N ILE A 340 -3.58 -12.06 -20.42
CA ILE A 340 -3.48 -10.61 -20.16
C ILE A 340 -4.86 -10.01 -19.82
N SER A 341 -5.92 -10.43 -20.52
CA SER A 341 -7.30 -10.04 -20.16
C SER A 341 -7.66 -10.49 -18.73
N GLU A 342 -7.27 -11.70 -18.32
CA GLU A 342 -7.48 -12.18 -16.95
C GLU A 342 -6.71 -11.31 -15.91
N ILE A 343 -5.51 -10.80 -16.25
CA ILE A 343 -4.80 -9.83 -15.41
C ILE A 343 -5.61 -8.53 -15.27
N ARG A 344 -6.15 -8.02 -16.39
CA ARG A 344 -6.97 -6.80 -16.39
C ARG A 344 -8.18 -6.95 -15.46
N GLU A 345 -8.95 -8.03 -15.59
CA GLU A 345 -10.12 -8.29 -14.74
C GLU A 345 -9.76 -8.34 -13.25
N ARG A 346 -8.63 -8.96 -12.88
CA ARG A 346 -8.15 -8.97 -11.49
C ARG A 346 -7.74 -7.60 -10.99
N MET A 347 -7.14 -6.77 -11.85
CA MET A 347 -6.77 -5.40 -11.49
C MET A 347 -8.00 -4.51 -11.29
N ASP A 348 -9.00 -4.62 -12.17
CA ASP A 348 -10.27 -3.89 -12.06
C ASP A 348 -11.02 -4.27 -10.78
N HIS A 349 -11.08 -5.56 -10.45
CA HIS A 349 -11.67 -6.05 -9.20
C HIS A 349 -10.95 -5.48 -7.96
N ARG A 350 -9.60 -5.53 -7.95
CA ARG A 350 -8.81 -4.95 -6.85
C ARG A 350 -9.07 -3.44 -6.70
N ASP A 351 -9.23 -2.73 -7.80
CA ASP A 351 -9.52 -1.30 -7.76
C ASP A 351 -10.92 -1.00 -7.20
N GLN A 352 -11.92 -1.83 -7.53
CA GLN A 352 -13.25 -1.76 -6.89
C GLN A 352 -13.16 -1.98 -5.39
N GLN A 353 -12.41 -3.01 -4.94
CA GLN A 353 -12.16 -3.27 -3.52
C GLN A 353 -11.48 -2.08 -2.83
N ARG A 354 -10.49 -1.46 -3.50
CA ARG A 354 -9.81 -0.27 -3.01
C ARG A 354 -10.77 0.90 -2.80
N GLU A 355 -11.69 1.16 -3.73
CA GLU A 355 -12.67 2.24 -3.60
C GLU A 355 -13.67 1.99 -2.46
N ILE A 356 -14.12 0.75 -2.30
CA ILE A 356 -14.99 0.34 -1.18
C ILE A 356 -14.24 0.55 0.15
N LEU A 357 -12.98 0.10 0.23
CA LEU A 357 -12.13 0.26 1.40
C LEU A 357 -11.93 1.73 1.76
N ILE A 358 -11.60 2.59 0.80
CA ILE A 358 -11.40 4.04 1.05
C ILE A 358 -12.67 4.68 1.61
N LYS A 359 -13.84 4.40 1.03
CA LYS A 359 -15.11 4.96 1.51
C LYS A 359 -15.42 4.48 2.93
N THR A 360 -15.27 3.19 3.18
CA THR A 360 -15.53 2.56 4.49
C THR A 360 -14.56 3.08 5.56
N CYS A 361 -13.28 3.28 5.23
CA CYS A 361 -12.31 3.90 6.13
C CYS A 361 -12.73 5.33 6.54
N ARG A 362 -13.32 6.12 5.64
CA ARG A 362 -13.79 7.48 5.98
C ARG A 362 -14.91 7.44 7.03
N ASP A 363 -15.80 6.46 6.95
CA ASP A 363 -16.88 6.29 7.92
C ASP A 363 -16.34 5.89 9.30
N GLY A 364 -15.40 4.94 9.35
CA GLY A 364 -14.71 4.58 10.60
C GLY A 364 -13.92 5.74 11.21
N GLN A 365 -13.21 6.53 10.38
CA GLN A 365 -12.45 7.70 10.82
C GLN A 365 -13.39 8.77 11.42
N LYS A 366 -14.54 8.97 10.78
CA LYS A 366 -15.57 9.88 11.28
C LYS A 366 -16.07 9.43 12.65
N ALA A 367 -16.31 8.14 12.86
CA ALA A 367 -16.73 7.61 14.16
C ALA A 367 -15.66 7.85 15.25
N ALA A 368 -14.39 7.57 14.96
CA ALA A 368 -13.28 7.81 15.90
C ALA A 368 -13.17 9.31 16.27
N LYS A 369 -13.23 10.22 15.28
CA LYS A 369 -13.26 11.68 15.53
C LYS A 369 -14.43 12.10 16.39
N GLN A 370 -15.63 11.61 16.07
CA GLN A 370 -16.83 11.92 16.84
C GLN A 370 -16.72 11.42 18.28
N ALA A 371 -16.04 10.30 18.51
CA ALA A 371 -15.75 9.80 19.85
C ALA A 371 -14.85 10.78 20.61
N ILE A 372 -13.76 11.26 20.00
CA ILE A 372 -12.85 12.27 20.58
C ILE A 372 -13.63 13.54 20.95
N PHE A 373 -14.47 14.05 20.04
CA PHE A 373 -15.30 15.22 20.34
C PHE A 373 -16.32 14.96 21.47
N ALA A 374 -16.90 13.76 21.54
CA ALA A 374 -17.81 13.39 22.62
C ALA A 374 -17.10 13.35 23.98
N MET A 375 -15.86 12.85 24.03
CA MET A 375 -15.02 12.85 25.22
C MET A 375 -14.74 14.26 25.73
N HIS A 376 -14.39 15.20 24.85
CA HIS A 376 -14.20 16.61 25.23
C HIS A 376 -15.46 17.28 25.80
N ARG A 377 -16.65 16.78 25.46
CA ARG A 377 -17.93 17.24 26.04
C ARG A 377 -18.33 16.49 27.30
N GLY A 378 -17.54 15.50 27.75
CA GLY A 378 -17.85 14.65 28.89
C GLY A 378 -18.87 13.54 28.63
N ASP A 379 -19.23 13.30 27.36
CA ASP A 379 -20.16 12.24 26.95
C ASP A 379 -19.42 10.92 26.68
N VAL A 380 -18.98 10.29 27.78
CA VAL A 380 -18.19 9.05 27.76
C VAL A 380 -18.99 7.87 27.18
N LYS A 381 -20.31 7.83 27.39
CA LYS A 381 -21.17 6.75 26.88
C LYS A 381 -21.23 6.76 25.36
N SER A 382 -21.48 7.93 24.76
CA SER A 382 -21.50 8.05 23.31
C SER A 382 -20.11 7.82 22.71
N ALA A 383 -19.04 8.29 23.36
CA ALA A 383 -17.67 8.04 22.92
C ALA A 383 -17.36 6.53 22.87
N SER A 384 -17.69 5.79 23.92
CA SER A 384 -17.50 4.34 23.97
C SER A 384 -18.27 3.62 22.86
N LYS A 385 -19.52 4.03 22.60
CA LYS A 385 -20.33 3.47 21.50
C LYS A 385 -19.67 3.71 20.14
N LEU A 386 -19.20 4.93 19.88
CA LEU A 386 -18.57 5.31 18.61
C LEU A 386 -17.24 4.58 18.37
N LEU A 387 -16.43 4.37 19.43
CA LEU A 387 -15.21 3.56 19.34
C LEU A 387 -15.54 2.09 18.99
N ASN A 388 -16.58 1.52 19.62
CA ASN A 388 -17.07 0.19 19.27
C ASN A 388 -17.61 0.11 17.84
N GLU A 389 -18.29 1.15 17.35
CA GLU A 389 -18.75 1.21 15.96
C GLU A 389 -17.57 1.24 14.97
N CYS A 390 -16.50 1.99 15.31
CA CYS A 390 -15.25 2.02 14.53
C CYS A 390 -14.58 0.63 14.50
N GLU A 391 -14.46 -0.03 15.65
CA GLU A 391 -13.89 -1.38 15.76
C GLU A 391 -14.68 -2.41 14.96
N ASN A 392 -16.01 -2.38 15.05
CA ASN A 392 -16.89 -3.25 14.27
C ASN A 392 -16.80 -2.97 12.77
N CYS A 393 -16.59 -1.72 12.35
CA CYS A 393 -16.34 -1.37 10.96
C CYS A 393 -15.04 -2.02 10.46
N VAL A 394 -13.96 -1.92 11.24
CA VAL A 394 -12.68 -2.58 10.91
C VAL A 394 -12.85 -4.09 10.77
N ASN A 395 -13.36 -4.75 11.81
CA ASN A 395 -13.43 -6.20 11.84
C ASN A 395 -14.38 -6.80 10.79
N ASN A 396 -15.55 -6.20 10.58
CA ASN A 396 -16.60 -6.81 9.77
C ASN A 396 -16.58 -6.36 8.31
N GLN A 397 -16.00 -5.21 7.98
CA GLN A 397 -16.06 -4.63 6.63
C GLN A 397 -14.68 -4.45 5.99
N LEU A 398 -13.66 -4.08 6.77
CA LEU A 398 -12.33 -3.76 6.23
C LEU A 398 -11.37 -4.93 6.23
N LEU A 399 -11.31 -5.73 7.31
CA LEU A 399 -10.44 -6.91 7.37
C LEU A 399 -10.71 -7.93 6.24
N PRO A 400 -11.97 -8.24 5.87
CA PRO A 400 -12.23 -9.15 4.75
C PRO A 400 -11.61 -8.67 3.42
N ILE A 401 -11.60 -7.36 3.18
CA ILE A 401 -10.98 -6.78 1.98
C ILE A 401 -9.45 -6.95 2.04
N LEU A 402 -8.85 -6.79 3.22
CA LEU A 402 -7.41 -6.94 3.40
C LEU A 402 -6.94 -8.40 3.36
N ASP A 403 -7.79 -9.34 3.79
CA ASP A 403 -7.52 -10.77 3.66
C ASP A 403 -7.45 -11.18 2.18
N GLU A 404 -8.28 -10.59 1.33
CA GLU A 404 -8.26 -10.79 -0.12
C GLU A 404 -7.14 -9.99 -0.81
N GLU A 405 -6.96 -8.72 -0.42
CA GLU A 405 -6.02 -7.78 -1.03
C GLU A 405 -5.07 -7.12 0.00
N PRO A 406 -4.05 -7.84 0.50
CA PRO A 406 -3.15 -7.34 1.54
C PRO A 406 -2.37 -6.08 1.15
N SER A 407 -2.20 -5.80 -0.14
CA SER A 407 -1.56 -4.58 -0.63
C SER A 407 -2.31 -3.30 -0.26
N LEU A 408 -3.61 -3.40 0.09
CA LEU A 408 -4.46 -2.26 0.45
C LEU A 408 -4.35 -1.85 1.93
N ARG A 409 -3.48 -2.49 2.71
CA ARG A 409 -3.28 -2.22 4.16
C ARG A 409 -2.82 -0.79 4.47
N TYR A 410 -2.08 -0.18 3.55
CA TYR A 410 -1.46 1.12 3.74
C TYR A 410 -2.30 2.25 3.14
N GLY A 411 -2.10 3.48 3.62
CA GLY A 411 -2.86 4.66 3.19
C GLY A 411 -4.11 4.86 4.04
N SER A 412 -5.30 4.79 3.43
CA SER A 412 -6.56 5.11 4.12
C SER A 412 -6.85 4.22 5.33
N PHE A 413 -6.45 2.95 5.29
CA PHE A 413 -6.64 2.04 6.43
C PHE A 413 -5.68 2.34 7.60
N SER A 414 -4.40 2.59 7.34
CA SER A 414 -3.47 3.09 8.39
C SER A 414 -3.96 4.40 9.01
N GLY A 415 -4.43 5.35 8.20
CA GLY A 415 -4.98 6.60 8.73
C GLY A 415 -6.26 6.42 9.55
N LEU A 416 -7.03 5.34 9.33
CA LEU A 416 -8.16 4.98 10.18
C LEU A 416 -7.68 4.44 11.52
N LEU A 417 -6.73 3.51 11.50
CA LEU A 417 -6.19 2.89 12.72
C LEU A 417 -5.51 3.92 13.61
N GLU A 418 -4.76 4.86 13.04
CA GLU A 418 -4.13 5.96 13.76
C GLU A 418 -5.14 6.78 14.58
N GLU A 419 -6.25 7.19 13.95
CA GLU A 419 -7.33 7.94 14.60
C GLU A 419 -8.08 7.10 15.65
N TYR A 420 -8.30 5.81 15.39
CA TYR A 420 -8.90 4.89 16.36
C TYR A 420 -8.01 4.73 17.59
N VAL A 421 -6.70 4.56 17.40
CA VAL A 421 -5.72 4.45 18.48
C VAL A 421 -5.71 5.74 19.30
N GLU A 422 -5.64 6.91 18.66
CA GLU A 422 -5.73 8.21 19.34
C GLU A 422 -6.99 8.28 20.23
N GLY A 423 -8.15 7.96 19.66
CA GLY A 423 -9.42 7.97 20.39
C GLY A 423 -9.44 7.00 21.57
N LEU A 424 -8.92 5.79 21.42
CA LEU A 424 -8.89 4.78 22.48
C LEU A 424 -7.89 5.12 23.59
N LEU A 425 -6.72 5.67 23.22
CA LEU A 425 -5.76 6.16 24.19
C LEU A 425 -6.31 7.36 24.96
N PHE A 426 -6.97 8.31 24.28
CA PHE A 426 -7.57 9.46 24.95
C PHE A 426 -8.71 9.05 25.89
N TYR A 427 -9.54 8.09 25.47
CA TYR A 427 -10.58 7.50 26.29
C TYR A 427 -10.01 6.89 27.58
N THR A 428 -8.97 6.08 27.46
CA THR A 428 -8.31 5.44 28.61
C THR A 428 -7.65 6.46 29.52
N TRP A 429 -6.98 7.47 28.94
CA TRP A 429 -6.29 8.52 29.67
C TRP A 429 -7.24 9.37 30.55
N LEU A 430 -8.47 9.58 30.08
CA LEU A 430 -9.51 10.31 30.81
C LEU A 430 -10.18 9.49 31.93
N GLN A 431 -10.17 8.16 31.87
CA GLN A 431 -10.87 7.34 32.88
C GLN A 431 -10.07 7.19 34.16
N SER A 432 -10.63 7.63 35.29
CA SER A 432 -10.13 7.27 36.63
C SER A 432 -10.69 5.94 37.12
N ASP A 433 -9.87 5.17 37.83
CA ASP A 433 -10.28 3.98 38.58
C ASP A 433 -11.08 4.33 39.86
N ASP A 434 -11.58 5.57 39.99
CA ASP A 434 -12.15 6.06 41.24
C ASP A 434 -13.61 5.61 41.40
N ILE A 435 -13.78 4.53 42.17
CA ILE A 435 -15.07 3.90 42.53
C ILE A 435 -15.97 4.87 43.34
N SER A 436 -15.42 5.97 43.88
CA SER A 436 -16.13 6.89 44.77
C SER A 436 -17.06 7.89 44.05
N GLY A 437 -16.97 8.04 42.73
CA GLY A 437 -17.90 8.85 41.93
C GLY A 437 -17.84 10.38 42.15
N GLU A 438 -17.04 10.88 43.08
CA GLU A 438 -17.07 12.28 43.52
C GLU A 438 -16.10 13.20 42.74
N LYS A 439 -15.08 12.67 42.05
CA LYS A 439 -14.22 13.45 41.14
C LYS A 439 -13.82 12.66 39.88
N ARG A 440 -14.32 13.10 38.72
CA ARG A 440 -13.84 12.67 37.40
C ARG A 440 -12.54 13.40 37.07
N SER A 441 -11.42 12.91 37.60
CA SER A 441 -10.10 13.39 37.22
C SER A 441 -9.49 12.43 36.20
N ALA A 442 -8.74 12.94 35.22
CA ALA A 442 -8.03 12.06 34.28
C ALA A 442 -7.01 11.18 35.05
N SER A 443 -6.86 9.91 34.65
CA SER A 443 -5.90 8.99 35.31
C SER A 443 -4.49 9.17 34.78
N GLY A 444 -4.34 9.60 33.53
CA GLY A 444 -3.05 9.60 32.85
C GLY A 444 -2.65 8.24 32.27
N ARG A 445 -3.45 7.19 32.46
CA ARG A 445 -3.14 5.83 31.99
C ARG A 445 -3.25 5.75 30.46
N ILE A 446 -2.37 4.98 29.86
CA ILE A 446 -2.40 4.65 28.43
C ILE A 446 -2.36 3.15 28.23
N LEU A 447 -2.94 2.70 27.14
CA LEU A 447 -2.92 1.30 26.73
C LEU A 447 -1.60 0.98 26.05
N LEU A 448 -1.02 -0.17 26.40
CA LEU A 448 0.05 -0.79 25.64
C LEU A 448 -0.48 -1.29 24.29
N PRO A 449 0.37 -1.42 23.25
CA PRO A 449 -0.06 -1.89 21.93
C PRO A 449 -0.83 -3.21 21.97
N ASP A 450 -0.44 -4.14 22.84
CA ASP A 450 -1.06 -5.48 22.94
C ASP A 450 -2.38 -5.47 23.72
N GLU A 451 -2.73 -4.35 24.39
CA GLU A 451 -4.03 -4.16 25.05
C GLU A 451 -5.10 -3.61 24.07
N ILE A 452 -4.72 -3.21 22.86
CA ILE A 452 -5.65 -2.69 21.86
C ILE A 452 -6.40 -3.86 21.19
N PRO A 453 -7.75 -3.80 21.07
CA PRO A 453 -8.54 -4.90 20.51
C PRO A 453 -8.23 -5.22 19.04
N LEU A 454 -7.86 -4.20 18.28
CA LEU A 454 -7.47 -4.32 16.87
C LEU A 454 -5.98 -4.64 16.74
N LYS A 455 -5.62 -5.29 15.64
CA LYS A 455 -4.21 -5.52 15.29
C LYS A 455 -3.60 -4.24 14.75
N ILE A 456 -2.79 -3.59 15.58
CA ILE A 456 -2.17 -2.29 15.30
C ILE A 456 -0.68 -2.50 14.99
N SER A 457 -0.20 -1.93 13.87
CA SER A 457 1.24 -1.92 13.59
C SER A 457 1.95 -0.92 14.50
N THR A 458 3.26 -1.09 14.69
CA THR A 458 4.06 -0.13 15.48
C THR A 458 3.93 1.30 14.95
N GLU A 459 3.82 1.48 13.63
CA GLU A 459 3.65 2.81 13.02
C GLU A 459 2.27 3.41 13.33
N ASP A 460 1.19 2.63 13.23
CA ASP A 460 -0.16 3.11 13.53
C ASP A 460 -0.27 3.51 15.02
N TYR A 461 0.34 2.73 15.93
CA TYR A 461 0.35 3.03 17.36
C TYR A 461 1.13 4.31 17.67
N LEU A 462 2.36 4.43 17.14
CA LEU A 462 3.18 5.62 17.34
C LEU A 462 2.52 6.87 16.75
N GLY A 463 1.82 6.72 15.63
CA GLY A 463 1.01 7.77 15.01
C GLY A 463 -0.05 8.30 15.98
N GLY A 464 -0.91 7.41 16.49
CA GLY A 464 -1.98 7.77 17.42
C GLY A 464 -1.46 8.28 18.76
N LEU A 465 -0.33 7.75 19.26
CA LEU A 465 0.33 8.24 20.47
C LEU A 465 0.86 9.66 20.31
N CYS A 466 1.38 10.03 19.13
CA CYS A 466 1.78 11.40 18.86
C CYS A 466 0.57 12.33 18.80
N ASP A 467 -0.49 11.93 18.12
CA ASP A 467 -1.68 12.77 17.92
C ASP A 467 -2.47 12.98 19.22
N LEU A 468 -2.48 11.98 20.11
CA LEU A 468 -3.00 12.08 21.48
C LEU A 468 -2.47 13.31 22.25
N THR A 469 -1.21 13.70 22.01
CA THR A 469 -0.61 14.87 22.69
C THR A 469 -1.33 16.18 22.36
N GLY A 470 -1.99 16.26 21.19
CA GLY A 470 -2.83 17.37 20.78
C GLY A 470 -4.15 17.39 21.56
N GLU A 471 -4.79 16.24 21.73
CA GLU A 471 -6.06 16.12 22.47
C GLU A 471 -5.87 16.31 23.97
N ILE A 472 -4.76 15.81 24.55
CA ILE A 472 -4.33 16.14 25.92
C ILE A 472 -4.12 17.66 26.04
N GLY A 473 -3.50 18.29 25.03
CA GLY A 473 -3.33 19.75 24.97
C GLY A 473 -4.66 20.51 25.00
N ARG A 474 -5.63 20.06 24.21
CA ARG A 474 -6.98 20.63 24.16
C ARG A 474 -7.72 20.47 25.49
N TYR A 475 -7.60 19.31 26.13
CA TYR A 475 -8.15 19.07 27.47
C TYR A 475 -7.51 20.01 28.50
N ALA A 476 -6.19 20.20 28.46
CA ALA A 476 -5.47 21.10 29.37
C ALA A 476 -5.95 22.54 29.29
N VAL A 477 -6.25 23.04 28.08
CA VAL A 477 -6.82 24.40 27.91
C VAL A 477 -8.16 24.51 28.63
N ALA A 478 -9.06 23.53 28.45
CA ALA A 478 -10.35 23.52 29.12
C ALA A 478 -10.23 23.46 30.66
N ARG A 479 -9.32 22.62 31.17
CA ARG A 479 -9.00 22.55 32.61
C ARG A 479 -8.36 23.83 33.11
N GLY A 480 -7.56 24.49 32.27
CA GLY A 480 -6.94 25.76 32.60
C GLY A 480 -7.92 26.92 32.74
N THR A 481 -8.99 26.93 31.95
CA THR A 481 -10.09 27.91 32.09
C THR A 481 -10.76 27.82 33.45
N VAL A 482 -10.95 26.61 33.99
CA VAL A 482 -11.49 26.38 35.34
C VAL A 482 -10.41 26.35 36.43
N ARG A 483 -9.18 26.80 36.11
CA ARG A 483 -8.03 26.93 37.01
C ARG A 483 -7.63 25.64 37.73
N ASP A 484 -7.88 24.49 37.10
CA ASP A 484 -7.43 23.20 37.62
C ASP A 484 -5.96 22.95 37.28
N LYS A 485 -5.09 23.44 38.15
CA LYS A 485 -3.63 23.36 37.98
C LYS A 485 -3.11 21.92 38.00
N GLU A 486 -3.69 21.05 38.82
CA GLU A 486 -3.24 19.66 38.94
C GLU A 486 -3.53 18.89 37.65
N SER A 487 -4.72 19.07 37.05
CA SER A 487 -5.01 18.46 35.74
C SER A 487 -4.09 18.99 34.64
N VAL A 488 -3.80 20.30 34.61
CA VAL A 488 -2.87 20.87 33.62
C VAL A 488 -1.46 20.29 33.80
N LYS A 489 -1.01 20.12 35.04
CA LYS A 489 0.28 19.50 35.34
C LYS A 489 0.31 18.05 34.86
N LEU A 490 -0.75 17.27 35.08
CA LEU A 490 -0.87 15.91 34.57
C LEU A 490 -0.79 15.86 33.02
N CYS A 491 -1.40 16.82 32.33
CA CYS A 491 -1.29 16.93 30.88
C CYS A 491 0.15 17.15 30.43
N LEU A 492 0.86 18.07 31.09
CA LEU A 492 2.25 18.35 30.80
C LEU A 492 3.14 17.13 31.07
N ASP A 493 2.96 16.47 32.21
CA ASP A 493 3.73 15.29 32.59
C ASP A 493 3.48 14.13 31.61
N SER A 494 2.24 13.94 31.15
CA SER A 494 1.89 12.96 30.12
C SER A 494 2.61 13.23 28.79
N ASN A 495 2.55 14.48 28.31
CA ASN A 495 3.23 14.87 27.06
C ASN A 495 4.76 14.75 27.18
N LYS A 496 5.34 15.03 28.36
CA LYS A 496 6.75 14.80 28.66
C LYS A 496 7.11 13.33 28.57
N SER A 497 6.31 12.45 29.17
CA SER A 497 6.54 11.00 29.09
C SER A 497 6.49 10.49 27.65
N ILE A 498 5.51 10.93 26.85
CA ILE A 498 5.43 10.59 25.42
C ILE A 498 6.69 11.04 24.69
N TYR A 499 7.08 12.31 24.86
CA TYR A 499 8.29 12.86 24.25
C TYR A 499 9.54 12.07 24.62
N MET A 500 9.71 11.73 25.91
CA MET A 500 10.87 10.96 26.38
C MET A 500 10.87 9.55 25.82
N THR A 501 9.73 8.85 25.79
CA THR A 501 9.61 7.55 25.13
C THR A 501 10.04 7.63 23.67
N LEU A 502 9.51 8.60 22.90
CA LEU A 502 9.88 8.78 21.49
C LEU A 502 11.38 9.05 21.30
N LYS A 503 12.00 9.84 22.20
CA LYS A 503 13.45 10.09 22.17
C LYS A 503 14.27 8.85 22.51
N MET A 504 13.82 8.03 23.45
CA MET A 504 14.51 6.80 23.86
C MET A 504 14.50 5.72 22.78
N LEU A 505 13.48 5.69 21.91
CA LEU A 505 13.43 4.77 20.77
C LEU A 505 14.54 5.02 19.72
N GLY A 506 15.23 6.16 19.80
CA GLY A 506 16.34 6.48 18.91
C GLY A 506 15.88 6.75 17.48
N LYS A 507 16.11 5.79 16.57
CA LYS A 507 15.75 5.94 15.15
C LYS A 507 14.26 5.65 14.96
N LEU A 508 13.48 6.73 14.88
CA LEU A 508 12.03 6.64 14.63
C LEU A 508 11.71 6.38 13.15
N PRO A 509 10.57 5.75 12.85
CA PRO A 509 10.06 5.65 11.48
C PRO A 509 9.91 7.03 10.81
N PRO A 510 10.09 7.15 9.47
CA PRO A 510 10.11 8.44 8.78
C PRO A 510 8.87 9.31 9.01
N ASN A 511 7.69 8.70 9.08
CA ASN A 511 6.41 9.41 9.30
C ASN A 511 6.30 9.98 10.73
N ILE A 512 6.87 9.28 11.71
CA ILE A 512 6.83 9.67 13.13
C ILE A 512 7.82 10.80 13.43
N ASN A 513 8.96 10.85 12.74
CA ASN A 513 9.93 11.95 12.91
C ASN A 513 9.32 13.34 12.67
N LYS A 514 8.37 13.46 11.72
CA LYS A 514 7.66 14.72 11.48
C LYS A 514 6.73 15.08 12.64
N LYS A 515 6.08 14.08 13.24
CA LYS A 515 5.16 14.25 14.37
C LYS A 515 5.88 14.60 15.67
N LEU A 516 7.16 14.22 15.83
CA LEU A 516 7.95 14.59 17.00
C LEU A 516 8.00 16.12 17.22
N GLY A 517 8.05 16.92 16.15
CA GLY A 517 7.96 18.37 16.25
C GLY A 517 6.62 18.86 16.80
N MET A 518 5.51 18.18 16.46
CA MET A 518 4.18 18.50 16.99
C MET A 518 4.09 18.21 18.48
N VAL A 519 4.68 17.09 18.93
CA VAL A 519 4.76 16.72 20.35
C VAL A 519 5.54 17.77 21.14
N THR A 520 6.71 18.20 20.64
CA THR A 520 7.50 19.27 21.27
C THR A 520 6.69 20.57 21.41
N ASN A 521 6.04 21.00 20.34
CA ASN A 521 5.21 22.20 20.35
C ASN A 521 4.04 22.09 21.34
N SER A 522 3.43 20.91 21.48
CA SER A 522 2.36 20.67 22.45
C SER A 522 2.88 20.78 23.89
N MET A 523 4.06 20.21 24.18
CA MET A 523 4.72 20.33 25.47
C MET A 523 5.02 21.78 25.84
N GLU A 524 5.64 22.56 24.94
CA GLU A 524 5.96 23.98 25.19
C GLU A 524 4.72 24.83 25.50
N LYS A 525 3.60 24.58 24.79
CA LYS A 525 2.33 25.24 25.06
C LYS A 525 1.79 24.92 26.46
N LEU A 526 1.89 23.66 26.88
CA LEU A 526 1.47 23.24 28.22
C LEU A 526 2.37 23.80 29.33
N GLU A 527 3.68 23.86 29.11
CA GLU A 527 4.63 24.52 30.03
C GLU A 527 4.28 25.98 30.22
N ARG A 528 4.01 26.69 29.11
CA ARG A 528 3.59 28.07 29.15
C ARG A 528 2.26 28.26 29.89
N LEU A 529 1.27 27.42 29.62
CA LEU A 529 -0.04 27.50 30.29
C LEU A 529 0.08 27.26 31.81
N LEU A 530 0.90 26.29 32.23
CA LEU A 530 1.16 26.03 33.65
C LEU A 530 1.97 27.16 34.32
N TYR A 531 2.92 27.75 33.59
CA TYR A 531 3.68 28.91 34.04
C TYR A 531 2.76 30.13 34.26
N GLU A 532 1.89 30.43 33.29
CA GLU A 532 0.93 31.52 33.38
C GLU A 532 -0.02 31.35 34.58
N GLN A 533 -0.54 30.14 34.82
CA GLN A 533 -1.33 29.87 36.04
C GLN A 533 -0.54 30.09 37.33
N SER A 534 0.73 29.68 37.35
CA SER A 534 1.59 29.85 38.52
C SER A 534 1.86 31.33 38.81
N LEU A 535 2.09 32.14 37.77
CA LEU A 535 2.20 33.60 37.90
C LEU A 535 0.91 34.24 38.42
N MET A 536 -0.26 33.81 37.94
CA MET A 536 -1.54 34.34 38.41
C MET A 536 -1.77 34.06 39.91
N ILE A 537 -1.36 32.88 40.39
CA ILE A 537 -1.42 32.54 41.81
C ILE A 537 -0.46 33.41 42.63
N MET A 538 0.79 33.58 42.16
CA MET A 538 1.81 34.37 42.85
C MET A 538 1.48 35.87 42.92
N THR A 539 0.83 36.40 41.89
CA THR A 539 0.40 37.82 41.85
C THR A 539 -0.85 38.11 42.67
N GLY A 540 -1.37 37.12 43.42
CA GLY A 540 -2.46 37.32 44.37
C GLY A 540 -3.83 37.55 43.73
N ARG A 541 -3.98 37.31 42.41
CA ARG A 541 -5.29 37.34 41.74
C ARG A 541 -6.11 36.09 42.11
N LYS A 542 -6.54 35.97 43.36
CA LYS A 542 -7.42 34.89 43.83
C LYS A 542 -8.87 35.13 43.43
N GLU A 543 -9.47 34.04 42.95
CA GLU A 543 -10.90 33.68 43.00
C GLU A 543 -11.94 34.77 42.70
N PHE A 544 -12.41 34.83 41.44
CA PHE A 544 -13.86 34.98 41.28
C PHE A 544 -14.44 33.61 41.60
N THR A 545 -14.94 33.43 42.82
CA THR A 545 -15.91 32.37 43.09
C THR A 545 -17.07 32.59 42.11
N THR A 546 -17.18 31.76 41.07
CA THR A 546 -18.47 31.58 40.42
C THR A 546 -19.34 30.84 41.41
N GLY A 547 -19.87 31.58 42.38
CA GLY A 547 -21.03 31.16 43.14
C GLY A 547 -22.16 31.04 42.14
N VAL A 548 -22.34 29.84 41.61
CA VAL A 548 -23.67 29.45 41.14
C VAL A 548 -24.46 29.24 42.43
N GLU A 549 -25.03 30.33 42.94
CA GLU A 549 -26.18 30.20 43.81
C GLU A 549 -27.28 29.57 42.95
N GLU A 550 -27.68 28.35 43.32
CA GLU A 550 -28.93 27.76 42.87
C GLU A 550 -30.08 28.64 43.38
N ASN A 551 -30.38 29.72 42.66
CA ASN A 551 -31.55 30.53 42.96
C ASN A 551 -32.77 29.87 42.34
N SER A 552 -33.51 29.19 43.19
CA SER A 552 -34.85 28.70 42.93
C SER A 552 -35.82 29.88 42.90
N GLY A 553 -36.33 30.23 41.72
CA GLY A 553 -37.60 30.96 41.60
C GLY A 553 -37.66 32.13 40.61
N ILE A 554 -38.46 31.91 39.56
CA ILE A 554 -39.45 32.83 38.96
C ILE A 554 -38.95 34.07 38.20
N GLY A 555 -39.26 34.10 36.89
CA GLY A 555 -39.93 35.28 36.29
C GLY A 555 -39.18 36.06 35.20
N ASP A 556 -39.56 35.75 33.96
CA ASP A 556 -39.78 36.63 32.80
C ASP A 556 -38.67 37.45 32.09
N GLU A 557 -38.76 37.34 30.76
CA GLU A 557 -38.40 38.29 29.68
C GLU A 557 -36.98 38.85 29.62
N THR A 558 -36.19 38.41 28.63
CA THR A 558 -35.82 39.20 27.42
C THR A 558 -34.74 38.53 26.54
N GLU A 559 -35.02 38.57 25.23
CA GLU A 559 -34.10 38.68 24.07
C GLU A 559 -33.09 37.56 23.79
N ASP A 560 -33.27 36.77 22.72
CA ASP A 560 -32.92 37.13 21.32
C ASP A 560 -31.58 37.85 21.20
N LEU A 561 -30.49 37.09 21.06
CA LEU A 561 -29.35 37.37 20.17
C LEU A 561 -28.30 36.27 20.41
N TYR A 562 -28.15 35.31 19.50
CA TYR A 562 -26.88 34.64 19.14
C TYR A 562 -27.20 33.55 18.10
N CYS A 563 -27.62 33.99 16.93
CA CYS A 563 -27.69 33.16 15.73
C CYS A 563 -27.02 33.90 14.58
N THR A 564 -25.71 34.11 14.68
CA THR A 564 -24.86 34.45 13.51
C THR A 564 -23.40 34.24 13.87
N PHE A 565 -22.62 33.77 12.89
CA PHE A 565 -21.21 33.35 12.93
C PHE A 565 -20.97 31.84 13.12
N LEU A 566 -21.25 31.10 12.04
CA LEU A 566 -20.33 30.15 11.41
C LEU A 566 -20.87 29.86 10.00
N SER A 567 -20.26 30.51 9.00
CA SER A 567 -20.30 30.14 7.59
C SER A 567 -18.87 29.93 7.13
#